data_AF-A0AAJ2NPT8-F1
#
_entry.id   AF-A0AAJ2NPT8-F1
#
_cell.length_a   1.000
_cell.length_b   1.000
_cell.length_c   1.000
_cell.angle_alpha   90.00
_cell.angle_beta   90.00
_cell.angle_gamma   90.00
#
_symmetry.space_group_name_H-M   'P 1'
#
loop_
_entity.id
_entity.type
_entity.pdbx_description
1 polymer ?
#
loop_
_entity_poly.entity_id
_entity_poly.type
_entity_poly.pdbx_seq_one_letter_code
_entity_poly.pdbx_strand_id
1 'polypeptide(L)'
;MIQSILANISLLLFMHLCIQSIYFKEKNITKLKFEKSFMQVLITSSAIIAMFYMPIFIDEFRFDLRTIPITILAIIHGPLLAIPTLIITSIWRFAVIGGPGAVPGVIFGLMIPTFIALGVFHLKKAPLTYMKGFFLYTLFWLICDLPIIFFIPNGLEAFQDFWLIRFVSFHLGAFTLFYFITLSYRNLELMDKLKHYADHDPLTGLYNVRKFSEMIREKKSAGSSYIAMLDIDHFKSINDSNGHPSGDKVLKDLASILTLYSSNHLLCARYGGEEFILCIEASSISDAYVAADLIREKIESFPFQNIEGEKIGRVTISVGIARLEAPDQLNEAIEAADRQLYTAKTEGRNRVNIEKGHSHTASS
;
A
#
# COMPACT_ATOMS: atom_id res chain seq x y z
N MET A 1 19.91 32.14 -16.61
CA MET A 1 19.09 32.13 -15.37
C MET A 1 17.89 31.17 -15.44
N ILE A 2 16.87 31.41 -16.28
CA ILE A 2 15.66 30.56 -16.36
C ILE A 2 15.98 29.08 -16.64
N GLN A 3 16.89 28.82 -17.59
CA GLN A 3 17.34 27.46 -17.92
C GLN A 3 17.89 26.71 -16.69
N SER A 4 18.72 27.36 -15.86
CA SER A 4 19.27 26.74 -14.63
C SER A 4 18.19 26.46 -13.58
N ILE A 5 17.19 27.35 -13.44
CA ILE A 5 16.04 27.14 -12.54
C ILE A 5 15.26 25.90 -13.00
N LEU A 6 14.95 25.81 -14.29
CA LEU A 6 14.27 24.66 -14.87
C LEU A 6 15.10 23.38 -14.74
N ALA A 7 16.42 23.44 -14.87
CA ALA A 7 17.29 22.29 -14.65
C ALA A 7 17.23 21.79 -13.20
N ASN A 8 17.25 22.70 -12.22
CA ASN A 8 17.12 22.33 -10.81
C ASN A 8 15.74 21.71 -10.51
N ILE A 9 14.65 22.31 -11.02
CA ILE A 9 13.30 21.74 -10.86
C ILE A 9 13.20 20.37 -11.55
N SER A 10 13.79 20.21 -12.73
CA SER A 10 13.84 18.93 -13.43
C SER A 10 14.60 17.86 -12.64
N LEU A 11 15.71 18.23 -11.98
CA LEU A 11 16.45 17.33 -11.07
C LEU A 11 15.60 16.93 -9.85
N LEU A 12 14.82 17.85 -9.26
CA LEU A 12 13.90 17.54 -8.17
C LEU A 12 12.85 16.51 -8.60
N LEU A 13 12.23 16.73 -9.77
CA LEU A 13 11.19 15.85 -10.30
C LEU A 13 11.75 14.50 -10.74
N PHE A 14 12.91 14.49 -11.39
CA PHE A 14 13.58 13.25 -11.80
C PHE A 14 13.98 12.42 -10.58
N MET A 15 14.53 13.06 -9.54
CA MET A 15 14.81 12.40 -8.26
C MET A 15 13.54 11.77 -7.68
N HIS A 16 12.43 12.53 -7.63
CA HIS A 16 11.14 12.01 -7.15
C HIS A 16 10.63 10.81 -7.96
N LEU A 17 10.72 10.86 -9.29
CA LEU A 17 10.33 9.75 -10.18
C LEU A 17 11.18 8.50 -9.95
N CYS A 18 12.50 8.64 -9.80
CA CYS A 18 13.40 7.53 -9.49
C CYS A 18 13.04 6.89 -8.15
N ILE A 19 12.79 7.71 -7.12
CA ILE A 19 12.33 7.23 -5.80
C ILE A 19 11.00 6.50 -5.95
N GLN A 20 10.03 7.08 -6.67
CA GLN A 20 8.73 6.46 -6.90
C GLN A 20 8.84 5.09 -7.59
N SER A 21 9.73 4.92 -8.57
CA SER A 21 9.93 3.63 -9.25
C SER A 21 10.44 2.51 -8.32
N ILE A 22 11.18 2.85 -7.25
CA ILE A 22 11.63 1.88 -6.24
C ILE A 22 10.44 1.37 -5.41
N TYR A 23 9.44 2.22 -5.19
CA TYR A 23 8.26 1.92 -4.37
C TYR A 23 7.07 1.40 -5.16
N PHE A 24 6.97 1.68 -6.46
CA PHE A 24 5.82 1.29 -7.29
C PHE A 24 5.56 -0.23 -7.30
N LYS A 25 6.58 -1.06 -7.06
CA LYS A 25 6.44 -2.53 -7.03
C LYS A 25 5.99 -3.09 -5.68
N GLU A 26 5.85 -2.30 -4.61
CA GLU A 26 5.61 -2.82 -3.26
C GLU A 26 4.34 -2.26 -2.61
N LYS A 27 3.56 -3.16 -1.99
CA LYS A 27 2.26 -2.84 -1.37
C LYS A 27 2.36 -2.07 -0.05
N ASN A 28 3.56 -1.89 0.52
CA ASN A 28 3.71 -1.35 1.88
C ASN A 28 4.88 -0.35 2.00
N ILE A 29 4.55 0.95 2.01
CA ILE A 29 5.52 2.07 2.00
C ILE A 29 6.20 2.26 3.38
N THR A 30 5.62 1.72 4.45
CA THR A 30 5.99 2.05 5.84
C THR A 30 7.18 1.27 6.39
N LYS A 31 7.62 0.18 5.74
CA LYS A 31 8.77 -0.62 6.19
C LYS A 31 9.79 -0.76 5.06
N LEU A 32 10.63 0.28 4.90
CA LEU A 32 11.75 0.21 3.95
C LEU A 32 12.69 -0.92 4.35
N LYS A 33 12.90 -1.87 3.44
CA LYS A 33 14.06 -2.76 3.49
C LYS A 33 15.34 -1.93 3.36
N PHE A 34 16.41 -2.36 4.02
CA PHE A 34 17.71 -1.67 4.04
C PHE A 34 18.21 -1.28 2.64
N GLU A 35 18.06 -2.17 1.65
CA GLU A 35 18.47 -1.94 0.26
C GLU A 35 17.75 -0.73 -0.36
N LYS A 36 16.47 -0.51 -0.05
CA LYS A 36 15.68 0.60 -0.61
C LYS A 36 16.04 1.93 0.06
N SER A 37 16.26 1.90 1.37
CA SER A 37 16.80 3.03 2.13
C SER A 37 18.14 3.49 1.53
N PHE A 38 19.02 2.53 1.23
CA PHE A 38 20.31 2.80 0.61
C PHE A 38 20.16 3.44 -0.79
N MET A 39 19.32 2.87 -1.65
CA MET A 39 19.06 3.43 -2.99
C MET A 39 18.48 4.85 -2.92
N GLN A 40 17.59 5.14 -1.96
CA GLN A 40 17.02 6.48 -1.80
C GLN A 40 18.07 7.51 -1.35
N VAL A 41 18.99 7.13 -0.46
CA VAL A 41 20.14 7.97 -0.07
C VAL A 41 21.03 8.26 -1.29
N LEU A 42 21.33 7.26 -2.11
CA LEU A 42 22.14 7.43 -3.32
C LEU A 42 21.47 8.35 -4.34
N ILE A 43 20.18 8.15 -4.62
CA ILE A 43 19.43 8.98 -5.58
C ILE A 43 19.36 10.43 -5.11
N THR A 44 19.03 10.65 -3.84
CA THR A 44 18.92 12.01 -3.28
C THR A 44 20.27 12.71 -3.25
N SER A 45 21.33 12.01 -2.84
CA SER A 45 22.69 12.54 -2.85
C SER A 45 23.16 12.89 -4.26
N SER A 46 22.88 12.02 -5.24
CA SER A 46 23.24 12.25 -6.65
C SER A 46 22.50 13.45 -7.24
N ALA A 47 21.22 13.63 -6.91
CA ALA A 47 20.45 14.81 -7.34
C ALA A 47 21.02 16.11 -6.75
N ILE A 48 21.36 16.12 -5.45
CA ILE A 48 21.99 17.27 -4.80
C ILE A 48 23.36 17.57 -5.41
N ILE A 49 24.17 16.54 -5.66
CA ILE A 49 25.49 16.69 -6.30
C ILE A 49 25.33 17.27 -7.70
N ALA A 50 24.38 16.77 -8.50
CA ALA A 50 24.08 17.32 -9.82
C ALA A 50 23.67 18.79 -9.78
N MET A 51 22.93 19.22 -8.75
CA MET A 51 22.58 20.63 -8.55
C MET A 51 23.82 21.52 -8.32
N PHE A 52 24.88 21.01 -7.68
CA PHE A 52 26.13 21.77 -7.55
C PHE A 52 26.81 22.06 -8.89
N TYR A 53 26.66 21.17 -9.87
CA TYR A 53 27.20 21.34 -11.23
C TYR A 53 26.27 22.15 -12.15
N MET A 54 25.00 22.33 -11.75
CA MET A 54 24.00 23.10 -12.50
C MET A 54 23.49 24.30 -11.68
N PRO A 55 24.35 25.23 -11.24
CA PRO A 55 23.90 26.35 -10.45
C PRO A 55 23.11 27.35 -11.30
N ILE A 56 22.19 28.03 -10.63
CA ILE A 56 21.54 29.26 -11.08
C ILE A 56 22.56 30.38 -10.92
N PHE A 57 23.06 30.86 -12.06
CA PHE A 57 23.96 32.01 -12.13
C PHE A 57 23.17 33.31 -12.14
N ILE A 58 23.56 34.22 -11.24
CA ILE A 58 23.14 35.62 -11.22
C ILE A 58 24.42 36.43 -10.98
N ASP A 59 24.87 37.14 -12.01
CA ASP A 59 26.19 37.77 -12.07
C ASP A 59 27.32 36.80 -11.69
N GLU A 60 28.11 37.12 -10.67
CA GLU A 60 29.19 36.25 -10.18
C GLU A 60 28.72 35.19 -9.16
N PHE A 61 27.44 35.24 -8.75
CA PHE A 61 26.89 34.38 -7.71
C PHE A 61 26.28 33.10 -8.25
N ARG A 62 26.48 32.02 -7.48
CA ARG A 62 26.03 30.66 -7.80
C ARG A 62 25.09 30.17 -6.72
N PHE A 63 23.83 29.92 -7.10
CA PHE A 63 22.80 29.37 -6.24
C PHE A 63 22.25 28.07 -6.79
N ASP A 64 21.56 27.28 -5.96
CA ASP A 64 20.88 26.06 -6.41
C ASP A 64 19.74 25.73 -5.43
N LEU A 65 18.98 24.68 -5.73
CA LEU A 65 17.83 24.26 -4.93
C LEU A 65 18.13 23.07 -4.00
N ARG A 66 19.40 22.81 -3.65
CA ARG A 66 19.86 21.63 -2.87
C ARG A 66 19.15 21.44 -1.53
N THR A 67 18.69 22.52 -0.92
CA THR A 67 18.07 22.51 0.42
C THR A 67 16.73 21.79 0.39
N ILE A 68 16.01 21.88 -0.73
CA ILE A 68 14.69 21.30 -0.90
C ILE A 68 14.72 19.76 -0.75
N PRO A 69 15.48 18.99 -1.54
CA PRO A 69 15.45 17.53 -1.48
C PRO A 69 15.90 16.98 -0.11
N ILE A 70 16.93 17.57 0.51
CA ILE A 70 17.42 17.10 1.81
C ILE A 70 16.46 17.41 2.97
N THR A 71 15.82 18.56 2.97
CA THR A 71 14.84 18.92 4.02
C THR A 71 13.54 18.14 3.87
N ILE A 72 13.07 17.86 2.65
CA ILE A 72 11.95 16.93 2.42
C ILE A 72 12.30 15.53 2.91
N LEU A 73 13.49 15.02 2.55
CA LEU A 73 13.95 13.71 2.99
C LEU A 73 13.96 13.62 4.52
N ALA A 74 14.44 14.65 5.21
CA ALA A 74 14.42 14.75 6.67
C ALA A 74 13.01 14.79 7.26
N ILE A 75 12.09 15.59 6.70
CA ILE A 75 10.71 15.73 7.20
C ILE A 75 9.89 14.44 7.02
N ILE A 76 10.14 13.67 5.95
CA ILE A 76 9.36 12.48 5.62
C ILE A 76 9.98 11.23 6.24
N HIS A 77 11.29 11.05 6.11
CA HIS A 77 11.98 9.80 6.44
C HIS A 77 12.92 9.89 7.66
N GLY A 78 13.11 11.09 8.21
CA GLY A 78 13.84 11.28 9.45
C GLY A 78 15.36 11.10 9.31
N PRO A 79 16.06 10.90 10.45
CA PRO A 79 17.52 10.97 10.50
C PRO A 79 18.22 9.84 9.76
N LEU A 80 17.59 8.67 9.64
CA LEU A 80 18.21 7.47 9.04
C LEU A 80 18.60 7.69 7.58
N LEU A 81 17.84 8.48 6.82
CA LEU A 81 18.16 8.79 5.42
C LEU A 81 18.79 10.18 5.27
N ALA A 82 18.35 11.15 6.07
CA ALA A 82 18.82 12.53 5.96
C ALA A 82 20.28 12.70 6.38
N ILE A 83 20.73 12.06 7.47
CA ILE A 83 22.10 12.21 7.97
C ILE A 83 23.14 11.61 6.99
N PRO A 84 22.97 10.38 6.46
CA PRO A 84 23.88 9.87 5.44
C PRO A 84 23.93 10.76 4.19
N THR A 85 22.76 11.23 3.72
CA THR A 85 22.68 12.15 2.57
C THR A 85 23.41 13.47 2.84
N LEU A 86 23.24 14.04 4.03
CA LEU A 86 23.95 15.25 4.47
C LEU A 86 25.46 15.04 4.46
N ILE A 87 25.95 13.91 5.01
CA ILE A 87 27.37 13.59 5.06
C ILE A 87 27.95 13.46 3.65
N ILE A 88 27.32 12.66 2.78
CA ILE A 88 27.80 12.42 1.40
C ILE A 88 27.88 13.73 0.63
N THR A 89 26.81 14.53 0.66
CA THR A 89 26.73 15.79 -0.10
C THR A 89 27.66 16.87 0.46
N SER A 90 27.86 16.91 1.78
CA SER A 90 28.82 17.83 2.43
C SER A 90 30.26 17.45 2.10
N ILE A 91 30.62 16.17 2.17
CA ILE A 91 31.94 15.67 1.78
C ILE A 91 32.19 16.01 0.31
N TRP A 92 31.24 15.75 -0.58
CA TRP A 92 31.39 16.10 -2.01
C TRP A 92 31.60 17.60 -2.22
N ARG A 93 30.85 18.44 -1.49
CA ARG A 93 30.97 19.90 -1.59
C ARG A 93 32.35 20.39 -1.17
N PHE A 94 32.93 19.83 -0.10
CA PHE A 94 34.25 20.23 0.38
C PHE A 94 35.41 19.60 -0.39
N ALA A 95 35.37 18.28 -0.61
CA ALA A 95 36.50 17.53 -1.15
C ALA A 95 36.64 17.63 -2.67
N VAL A 96 35.53 17.80 -3.40
CA VAL A 96 35.54 17.79 -4.87
C VAL A 96 35.38 19.19 -5.46
N ILE A 97 34.41 19.97 -4.96
CA ILE A 97 34.09 21.27 -5.57
C ILE A 97 34.86 22.43 -4.93
N GLY A 98 34.90 22.48 -3.59
CA GLY A 98 35.62 23.52 -2.85
C GLY A 98 35.12 24.95 -3.13
N GLY A 99 36.02 25.92 -2.95
CA GLY A 99 35.78 27.35 -3.18
C GLY A 99 35.31 28.14 -1.95
N PRO A 100 35.32 29.48 -2.03
CA PRO A 100 35.03 30.36 -0.88
C PRO A 100 33.60 30.17 -0.34
N GLY A 101 32.65 29.77 -1.21
CA GLY A 101 31.27 29.46 -0.83
C GLY A 101 31.05 28.04 -0.31
N ALA A 102 32.08 27.23 -0.05
CA ALA A 102 31.91 25.84 0.41
C ALA A 102 31.35 25.78 1.83
N VAL A 103 32.02 26.46 2.78
CA VAL A 103 31.61 26.51 4.19
C VAL A 103 30.20 27.09 4.37
N PRO A 104 29.89 28.31 3.90
CA PRO A 104 28.55 28.86 4.08
C PRO A 104 27.48 28.03 3.35
N GLY A 105 27.80 27.48 2.18
CA GLY A 105 26.88 26.63 1.42
C GLY A 105 26.53 25.32 2.12
N VAL A 106 27.45 24.71 2.87
CA VAL A 106 27.15 23.51 3.67
C VAL A 106 26.40 23.88 4.95
N ILE A 107 26.86 24.88 5.69
CA ILE A 107 26.25 25.25 6.97
C ILE A 107 24.81 25.75 6.77
N PHE A 108 24.63 26.76 5.92
CA PHE A 108 23.34 27.43 5.72
C PHE A 108 22.47 26.76 4.65
N GLY A 109 23.09 26.13 3.65
CA GLY A 109 22.36 25.48 2.55
C GLY A 109 21.96 24.03 2.83
N LEU A 110 22.64 23.32 3.74
CA LEU A 110 22.39 21.90 4.02
C LEU A 110 22.17 21.63 5.51
N MET A 111 23.16 21.94 6.35
CA MET A 111 23.23 21.46 7.74
C MET A 111 22.11 22.05 8.62
N ILE A 112 22.02 23.38 8.75
CA ILE A 112 21.02 24.04 9.58
C ILE A 112 19.58 23.70 9.12
N PRO A 113 19.23 23.84 7.82
CA PRO A 113 17.90 23.45 7.35
C PRO A 113 17.57 21.98 7.62
N THR A 114 18.54 21.07 7.47
CA THR A 114 18.34 19.63 7.75
C THR A 114 18.04 19.37 9.22
N PHE A 115 18.77 20.00 10.15
CA PHE A 115 18.49 19.82 11.58
C PHE A 115 17.14 20.41 12.00
N ILE A 116 16.74 21.55 11.43
CA ILE A 116 15.38 22.10 11.65
C ILE A 116 14.33 21.15 11.09
N ALA A 117 14.53 20.62 9.88
CA ALA A 117 13.67 19.64 9.24
C ALA A 117 13.54 18.34 10.06
N LEU A 118 14.63 17.89 10.69
CA LEU A 118 14.62 16.77 11.64
C LEU A 118 13.88 17.12 12.93
N GLY A 119 13.99 18.35 13.44
CA GLY A 119 13.17 18.83 14.55
C GLY A 119 11.68 18.75 14.21
N VAL A 120 11.29 19.19 13.01
CA VAL A 120 9.92 19.05 12.50
C VAL A 120 9.50 17.59 12.45
N PHE A 121 10.35 16.68 11.95
CA PHE A 121 10.07 15.24 11.92
C PHE A 121 9.73 14.67 13.32
N HIS A 122 10.51 15.01 14.35
CA HIS A 122 10.28 14.52 15.71
C HIS A 122 9.02 15.09 16.38
N LEU A 123 8.65 16.34 16.06
CA LEU A 123 7.48 17.01 16.62
C LEU A 123 6.17 16.71 15.86
N LYS A 124 6.26 16.04 14.71
CA LYS A 124 5.15 15.86 13.78
C LYS A 124 4.14 14.84 14.31
N LYS A 125 2.94 15.31 14.65
CA LYS A 125 1.77 14.45 14.94
C LYS A 125 0.85 14.22 13.73
N ALA A 126 1.00 15.01 12.66
CA ALA A 126 0.12 15.01 11.48
C ALA A 126 0.88 15.39 10.20
N PRO A 127 0.42 15.01 9.00
CA PRO A 127 1.03 15.42 7.73
C PRO A 127 1.14 16.95 7.60
N LEU A 128 2.18 17.42 6.89
CA LEU A 128 2.43 18.85 6.69
C LEU A 128 1.37 19.41 5.72
N THR A 129 0.74 20.52 6.08
CA THR A 129 -0.22 21.20 5.18
C THR A 129 0.51 22.17 4.25
N TYR A 130 -0.11 22.56 3.12
CA TYR A 130 0.46 23.54 2.19
C TYR A 130 0.83 24.87 2.89
N MET A 131 -0.04 25.36 3.79
CA MET A 131 0.23 26.60 4.55
C MET A 131 1.45 26.47 5.47
N LYS A 132 1.53 25.39 6.26
CA LYS A 132 2.70 25.14 7.14
C LYS A 132 3.97 24.93 6.33
N GLY A 133 3.86 24.26 5.18
CA GLY A 133 4.95 24.09 4.23
C GLY A 133 5.45 25.43 3.70
N PHE A 134 4.55 26.31 3.26
CA PHE A 134 4.93 27.63 2.76
C PHE A 134 5.80 28.41 3.77
N PHE A 135 5.33 28.56 5.02
CA PHE A 135 6.09 29.27 6.05
C PHE A 135 7.42 28.57 6.40
N LEU A 136 7.44 27.24 6.41
CA LEU A 136 8.67 26.49 6.66
C LEU A 136 9.71 26.69 5.56
N TYR A 137 9.29 26.70 4.30
CA TYR A 137 10.19 26.95 3.17
C TYR A 137 10.60 28.42 3.05
N THR A 138 9.77 29.36 3.52
CA THR A 138 10.20 30.75 3.73
C THR A 138 11.30 30.83 4.78
N LEU A 139 11.18 30.10 5.90
CA LEU A 139 12.23 30.02 6.92
C LEU A 139 13.53 29.42 6.35
N PHE A 140 13.45 28.32 5.60
CA PHE A 140 14.63 27.73 4.96
C PHE A 140 15.28 28.68 3.96
N TRP A 141 14.48 29.38 3.14
CA TRP A 141 14.98 30.40 2.24
C TRP A 141 15.72 31.53 3.00
N LEU A 142 15.14 32.04 4.10
CA LEU A 142 15.80 33.06 4.93
C LEU A 142 17.14 32.57 5.48
N ILE A 143 17.20 31.32 5.96
CA ILE A 143 18.44 30.71 6.49
C ILE A 143 19.49 30.59 5.39
N CYS A 144 19.10 30.25 4.17
CA CYS A 144 20.03 30.11 3.05
C CYS A 144 20.48 31.47 2.48
N ASP A 145 19.63 32.49 2.51
CA ASP A 145 19.83 33.72 1.73
C ASP A 145 20.29 34.91 2.59
N LEU A 146 19.80 35.08 3.82
CA LEU A 146 20.20 36.20 4.67
C LEU A 146 21.71 36.24 4.99
N PRO A 147 22.42 35.12 5.19
CA PRO A 147 23.86 35.15 5.44
C PRO A 147 24.67 35.84 4.33
N ILE A 148 24.16 35.91 3.10
CA ILE A 148 24.85 36.56 1.98
C ILE A 148 25.20 38.01 2.29
N ILE A 149 24.34 38.72 3.02
CA ILE A 149 24.56 40.11 3.44
C ILE A 149 25.88 40.28 4.19
N PHE A 150 26.32 39.25 4.92
CA PHE A 150 27.50 39.29 5.78
C PHE A 150 28.73 38.60 5.18
N PHE A 151 28.54 37.58 4.35
CA PHE A 151 29.65 36.76 3.83
C PHE A 151 30.14 37.18 2.44
N ILE A 152 29.45 38.10 1.78
CA ILE A 152 29.76 38.55 0.42
C ILE A 152 30.08 40.05 0.40
N PRO A 153 31.14 40.50 -0.32
CA PRO A 153 31.38 41.92 -0.57
C PRO A 153 30.16 42.58 -1.22
N ASN A 154 29.72 43.74 -0.73
CA ASN A 154 28.46 44.38 -1.14
C ASN A 154 27.23 43.46 -1.01
N GLY A 155 27.23 42.57 -0.01
CA GLY A 155 26.22 41.54 0.17
C GLY A 155 24.78 42.05 0.29
N LEU A 156 24.58 43.28 0.77
CA LEU A 156 23.25 43.90 0.82
C LEU A 156 22.72 44.26 -0.58
N GLU A 157 23.57 44.87 -1.43
CA GLU A 157 23.23 45.18 -2.83
C GLU A 157 22.98 43.88 -3.59
N ALA A 158 23.89 42.91 -3.46
CA ALA A 158 23.75 41.59 -4.06
C ALA A 158 22.42 40.92 -3.65
N PHE A 159 22.08 40.93 -2.36
CA PHE A 159 20.80 40.38 -1.89
C PHE A 159 19.61 41.12 -2.50
N GLN A 160 19.64 42.45 -2.58
CA GLN A 160 18.58 43.26 -3.18
C GLN A 160 18.35 42.93 -4.67
N ASP A 161 19.41 42.58 -5.40
CA ASP A 161 19.32 42.28 -6.83
C ASP A 161 18.62 40.94 -7.12
N PHE A 162 18.82 39.92 -6.27
CA PHE A 162 18.33 38.57 -6.57
C PHE A 162 17.34 37.96 -5.59
N TRP A 163 17.03 38.58 -4.44
CA TRP A 163 16.18 37.96 -3.41
C TRP A 163 14.83 37.49 -3.98
N LEU A 164 14.21 38.27 -4.87
CA LEU A 164 12.89 37.95 -5.42
C LEU A 164 12.95 36.71 -6.31
N ILE A 165 13.94 36.63 -7.20
CA ILE A 165 14.12 35.47 -8.10
C ILE A 165 14.43 34.22 -7.27
N ARG A 166 15.27 34.35 -6.24
CA ARG A 166 15.60 33.24 -5.32
C ARG A 166 14.40 32.80 -4.51
N PHE A 167 13.64 33.74 -3.95
CA PHE A 167 12.41 33.46 -3.23
C PHE A 167 11.42 32.70 -4.10
N VAL A 168 11.12 33.21 -5.30
CA VAL A 168 10.17 32.61 -6.23
C VAL A 168 10.63 31.23 -6.69
N SER A 169 11.89 31.07 -7.12
CA SER A 169 12.40 29.78 -7.58
C SER A 169 12.46 28.72 -6.48
N PHE A 170 12.80 29.12 -5.24
CA PHE A 170 12.83 28.23 -4.08
C PHE A 170 11.42 27.76 -3.70
N HIS A 171 10.46 28.68 -3.60
CA HIS A 171 9.07 28.32 -3.27
C HIS A 171 8.40 27.53 -4.38
N LEU A 172 8.66 27.86 -5.65
CA LEU A 172 8.16 27.10 -6.79
C LEU A 172 8.71 25.68 -6.78
N GLY A 173 10.01 25.50 -6.58
CA GLY A 173 10.63 24.18 -6.50
C GLY A 173 10.09 23.35 -5.33
N ALA A 174 9.94 23.96 -4.16
CA ALA A 174 9.45 23.28 -2.96
C ALA A 174 7.98 22.90 -3.08
N PHE A 175 7.14 23.83 -3.56
CA PHE A 175 5.72 23.59 -3.80
C PHE A 175 5.52 22.50 -4.84
N THR A 176 6.27 22.55 -5.96
CA THR A 176 6.16 21.57 -7.03
C THR A 176 6.52 20.17 -6.52
N LEU A 177 7.66 20.01 -5.84
CA LEU A 177 8.06 18.72 -5.30
C LEU A 177 7.07 18.22 -4.23
N PHE A 178 6.63 19.10 -3.34
CA PHE A 178 5.62 18.75 -2.32
C PHE A 178 4.27 18.32 -2.93
N TYR A 179 3.82 18.99 -4.00
CA TYR A 179 2.63 18.61 -4.75
C TYR A 179 2.76 17.20 -5.33
N PHE A 180 3.86 16.89 -6.02
CA PHE A 180 4.07 15.57 -6.62
C PHE A 180 4.18 14.45 -5.57
N ILE A 181 4.82 14.72 -4.43
CA ILE A 181 4.87 13.78 -3.31
C ILE A 181 3.45 13.51 -2.79
N THR A 182 2.68 14.56 -2.51
CA THR A 182 1.30 14.44 -2.01
C THR A 182 0.41 13.69 -3.01
N LEU A 183 0.53 13.99 -4.30
CA LEU A 183 -0.19 13.30 -5.37
C LEU A 183 0.18 11.82 -5.43
N SER A 184 1.47 11.49 -5.29
CA SER A 184 1.95 10.11 -5.30
C SER A 184 1.37 9.29 -4.14
N TYR A 185 1.34 9.84 -2.93
CA TYR A 185 0.71 9.17 -1.78
C TYR A 185 -0.78 8.95 -1.98
N ARG A 186 -1.51 9.96 -2.48
CA ARG A 186 -2.94 9.84 -2.79
C ARG A 186 -3.21 8.78 -3.85
N ASN A 187 -2.40 8.74 -4.89
CA ASN A 187 -2.53 7.74 -5.94
C ASN A 187 -2.29 6.32 -5.41
N LEU A 188 -1.30 6.14 -4.52
CA LEU A 188 -1.05 4.84 -3.90
C LEU A 188 -2.23 4.39 -3.02
N GLU A 189 -2.79 5.29 -2.20
CA GLU A 189 -3.99 4.99 -1.40
C GLU A 189 -5.21 4.66 -2.27
N LEU A 190 -5.42 5.42 -3.35
CA LEU A 190 -6.51 5.16 -4.30
C LEU A 190 -6.34 3.82 -5.02
N MET A 191 -5.11 3.48 -5.43
CA MET A 191 -4.81 2.19 -6.05
C MET A 191 -5.07 1.03 -5.09
N ASP A 192 -4.72 1.16 -3.81
CA ASP A 192 -4.97 0.12 -2.81
C ASP A 192 -6.48 -0.07 -2.57
N LYS A 193 -7.25 1.03 -2.48
CA LYS A 193 -8.72 0.97 -2.38
C LYS A 193 -9.36 0.36 -3.62
N LEU A 194 -8.96 0.79 -4.81
CA LEU A 194 -9.44 0.24 -6.08
C LEU A 194 -9.15 -1.25 -6.17
N LYS A 195 -7.95 -1.67 -5.76
CA LYS A 195 -7.60 -3.09 -5.72
C LYS A 195 -8.46 -3.85 -4.72
N HIS A 196 -8.66 -3.32 -3.52
CA HIS A 196 -9.52 -3.95 -2.52
C HIS A 196 -10.94 -4.14 -3.06
N TYR A 197 -11.56 -3.10 -3.65
CA TYR A 197 -12.88 -3.20 -4.27
C TYR A 197 -12.92 -4.14 -5.47
N ALA A 198 -11.85 -4.23 -6.24
CA ALA A 198 -11.76 -5.17 -7.35
C ALA A 198 -11.67 -6.61 -6.86
N ASP A 199 -10.98 -6.87 -5.74
CA ASP A 199 -10.62 -8.21 -5.26
C ASP A 199 -11.61 -8.79 -4.24
N HIS A 200 -12.43 -7.96 -3.60
CA HIS A 200 -13.35 -8.37 -2.53
C HIS A 200 -14.82 -8.15 -2.91
N ASP A 201 -15.71 -8.91 -2.27
CA ASP A 201 -17.16 -8.70 -2.35
C ASP A 201 -17.56 -7.52 -1.44
N PRO A 202 -18.32 -6.53 -1.94
CA PRO A 202 -18.62 -5.30 -1.21
C PRO A 202 -19.55 -5.50 0.01
N LEU A 203 -20.32 -6.59 0.06
CA LEU A 203 -21.24 -6.85 1.17
C LEU A 203 -20.54 -7.56 2.33
N THR A 204 -19.78 -8.60 2.01
CA THR A 204 -19.21 -9.54 2.99
C THR A 204 -17.76 -9.23 3.34
N GLY A 205 -17.04 -8.50 2.47
CA GLY A 205 -15.62 -8.23 2.65
C GLY A 205 -14.70 -9.44 2.41
N LEU A 206 -15.24 -10.61 2.05
CA LEU A 206 -14.45 -11.75 1.59
C LEU A 206 -13.89 -11.48 0.19
N TYR A 207 -12.93 -12.30 -0.26
CA TYR A 207 -12.57 -12.29 -1.68
C TYR A 207 -13.80 -12.55 -2.54
N ASN A 208 -13.83 -11.97 -3.74
CA ASN A 208 -14.81 -12.35 -4.74
C ASN A 208 -14.32 -13.55 -5.57
N VAL A 209 -15.24 -14.18 -6.30
CA VAL A 209 -14.93 -15.36 -7.13
C VAL A 209 -13.79 -15.10 -8.13
N ARG A 210 -13.71 -13.90 -8.72
CA ARG A 210 -12.64 -13.53 -9.66
C ARG A 210 -11.28 -13.62 -8.99
N LYS A 211 -11.12 -13.03 -7.79
CA LYS A 211 -9.86 -13.05 -7.05
C LYS A 211 -9.53 -14.43 -6.52
N PHE A 212 -10.53 -15.17 -6.04
CA PHE A 212 -10.37 -16.57 -5.63
C PHE A 212 -9.76 -17.42 -6.74
N SER A 213 -10.34 -17.37 -7.94
CA SER A 213 -9.84 -18.14 -9.07
C SER A 213 -8.43 -17.73 -9.53
N GLU A 214 -8.12 -16.43 -9.48
CA GLU A 214 -6.77 -15.93 -9.74
C GLU A 214 -5.76 -16.50 -8.74
N MET A 215 -6.06 -16.46 -7.45
CA MET A 215 -5.18 -16.97 -6.39
C MET A 215 -4.93 -18.48 -6.49
N ILE A 216 -5.94 -19.27 -6.89
CA ILE A 216 -5.77 -20.71 -7.11
C ILE A 216 -4.85 -20.96 -8.31
N ARG A 217 -5.09 -20.29 -9.45
CA ARG A 217 -4.27 -20.45 -10.67
C ARG A 217 -2.82 -20.03 -10.49
N GLU A 218 -2.53 -19.09 -9.59
CA GLU A 218 -1.17 -18.67 -9.26
C GLU A 218 -0.38 -19.71 -8.43
N LYS A 219 -1.05 -20.70 -7.83
CA LYS A 219 -0.38 -21.77 -7.08
C LYS A 219 0.37 -22.68 -8.06
N LYS A 220 1.68 -22.88 -7.84
CA LYS A 220 2.56 -23.71 -8.69
C LYS A 220 2.25 -25.21 -8.64
N SER A 221 1.59 -25.68 -7.58
CA SER A 221 0.97 -27.00 -7.51
C SER A 221 -0.32 -26.89 -6.69
N ALA A 222 -1.32 -27.70 -7.03
CA ALA A 222 -2.53 -27.76 -6.22
C ALA A 222 -2.30 -28.45 -4.86
N GLY A 223 -1.20 -29.18 -4.67
CA GLY A 223 -1.06 -30.08 -3.52
C GLY A 223 -2.28 -30.99 -3.39
N SER A 224 -2.55 -31.49 -2.19
CA SER A 224 -3.86 -32.07 -1.89
C SER A 224 -4.83 -30.93 -1.52
N SER A 225 -5.38 -30.24 -2.53
CA SER A 225 -6.41 -29.21 -2.35
C SER A 225 -7.80 -29.74 -2.65
N TYR A 226 -8.79 -29.18 -1.96
CA TYR A 226 -10.21 -29.51 -2.13
C TYR A 226 -11.02 -28.23 -2.24
N ILE A 227 -11.96 -28.21 -3.18
CA ILE A 227 -12.94 -27.13 -3.31
C ILE A 227 -14.18 -27.52 -2.52
N ALA A 228 -14.64 -26.61 -1.67
CA ALA A 228 -15.91 -26.74 -0.97
C ALA A 228 -16.87 -25.64 -1.42
N MET A 229 -18.03 -26.01 -1.94
CA MET A 229 -19.14 -25.12 -2.24
C MET A 229 -20.13 -25.12 -1.08
N LEU A 230 -20.47 -23.94 -0.58
CA LEU A 230 -21.31 -23.72 0.59
C LEU A 230 -22.53 -22.89 0.17
N ASP A 231 -23.69 -23.21 0.72
CA ASP A 231 -24.92 -22.45 0.52
C ASP A 231 -25.76 -22.42 1.79
N ILE A 232 -26.37 -21.27 2.06
CA ILE A 232 -27.21 -21.05 3.24
C ILE A 232 -28.57 -21.70 3.04
N ASP A 233 -28.88 -22.66 3.90
CA ASP A 233 -30.14 -23.38 3.85
C ASP A 233 -31.32 -22.43 4.08
N HIS A 234 -32.28 -22.47 3.16
CA HIS A 234 -33.52 -21.69 3.24
C HIS A 234 -33.32 -20.16 3.35
N PHE A 235 -32.24 -19.60 2.79
CA PHE A 235 -31.96 -18.16 2.87
C PHE A 235 -33.09 -17.27 2.34
N LYS A 236 -33.80 -17.70 1.29
CA LYS A 236 -35.01 -17.02 0.82
C LYS A 236 -36.05 -16.86 1.95
N SER A 237 -36.27 -17.90 2.75
CA SER A 237 -37.20 -17.83 3.90
C SER A 237 -36.73 -16.86 4.99
N ILE A 238 -35.42 -16.69 5.16
CA ILE A 238 -34.85 -15.69 6.08
C ILE A 238 -35.18 -14.29 5.58
N ASN A 239 -34.98 -14.02 4.29
CA ASN A 239 -35.33 -12.75 3.65
C ASN A 239 -36.83 -12.47 3.70
N ASP A 240 -37.66 -13.46 3.39
CA ASP A 240 -39.11 -13.30 3.36
C ASP A 240 -39.67 -13.00 4.77
N SER A 241 -39.07 -13.58 5.82
CA SER A 241 -39.52 -13.38 7.21
C SER A 241 -38.93 -12.16 7.90
N ASN A 242 -37.71 -11.72 7.54
CA ASN A 242 -36.98 -10.68 8.28
C ASN A 242 -36.55 -9.48 7.41
N GLY A 243 -36.88 -9.49 6.13
CA GLY A 243 -36.46 -8.51 5.15
C GLY A 243 -35.01 -8.68 4.66
N HIS A 244 -34.74 -8.16 3.47
CA HIS A 244 -33.40 -8.19 2.85
C HIS A 244 -32.28 -7.61 3.73
N PRO A 245 -32.45 -6.50 4.47
CA PRO A 245 -31.40 -6.00 5.36
C PRO A 245 -30.94 -7.02 6.42
N SER A 246 -31.84 -7.87 6.88
CA SER A 246 -31.54 -8.95 7.83
C SER A 246 -30.81 -10.11 7.15
N GLY A 247 -31.18 -10.47 5.92
CA GLY A 247 -30.42 -11.43 5.13
C GLY A 247 -29.00 -10.95 4.84
N ASP A 248 -28.83 -9.67 4.50
CA ASP A 248 -27.52 -9.03 4.33
C ASP A 248 -26.67 -9.10 5.60
N LYS A 249 -27.31 -8.93 6.78
CA LYS A 249 -26.64 -9.12 8.07
C LYS A 249 -26.21 -10.58 8.28
N VAL A 250 -27.06 -11.56 7.95
CA VAL A 250 -26.69 -12.99 8.02
C VAL A 250 -25.49 -13.30 7.13
N LEU A 251 -25.44 -12.76 5.91
CA LEU A 251 -24.30 -12.94 5.01
C LEU A 251 -23.00 -12.36 5.59
N LYS A 252 -23.06 -11.19 6.24
CA LYS A 252 -21.92 -10.55 6.92
C LYS A 252 -21.46 -11.34 8.14
N ASP A 253 -22.40 -11.83 8.93
CA ASP A 253 -22.10 -12.65 10.11
C ASP A 253 -21.44 -13.97 9.69
N LEU A 254 -21.97 -14.64 8.66
CA LEU A 254 -21.37 -15.86 8.10
C LEU A 254 -19.96 -15.59 7.56
N ALA A 255 -19.77 -14.51 6.80
CA ALA A 255 -18.46 -14.10 6.30
C ALA A 255 -17.46 -13.83 7.44
N SER A 256 -17.92 -13.25 8.54
CA SER A 256 -17.08 -13.03 9.73
C SER A 256 -16.63 -14.36 10.34
N ILE A 257 -17.53 -15.36 10.37
CA ILE A 257 -17.18 -16.72 10.82
C ILE A 257 -16.14 -17.34 9.88
N LEU A 258 -16.35 -17.31 8.55
CA LEU A 258 -15.39 -17.84 7.58
C LEU A 258 -14.02 -17.16 7.67
N THR A 259 -13.99 -15.86 7.96
CA THR A 259 -12.76 -15.10 8.15
C THR A 259 -11.94 -15.62 9.34
N LEU A 260 -12.60 -16.07 10.43
CA LEU A 260 -11.90 -16.66 11.59
C LEU A 260 -11.18 -17.98 11.27
N TYR A 261 -11.65 -18.72 10.26
CA TYR A 261 -11.04 -19.97 9.80
C TYR A 261 -10.08 -19.77 8.62
N SER A 262 -10.03 -18.56 8.06
CA SER A 262 -9.17 -18.26 6.92
C SER A 262 -7.70 -18.31 7.34
N SER A 263 -6.90 -19.00 6.53
CA SER A 263 -5.47 -19.18 6.78
C SER A 263 -4.73 -19.39 5.46
N ASN A 264 -3.42 -19.60 5.50
CA ASN A 264 -2.66 -19.96 4.30
C ASN A 264 -3.14 -21.29 3.67
N HIS A 265 -3.79 -22.15 4.46
CA HIS A 265 -4.31 -23.45 4.02
C HIS A 265 -5.82 -23.47 3.78
N LEU A 266 -6.53 -22.37 4.08
CA LEU A 266 -7.96 -22.24 3.87
C LEU A 266 -8.28 -20.86 3.30
N LEU A 267 -8.51 -20.82 2.00
CA LEU A 267 -8.96 -19.63 1.29
C LEU A 267 -10.49 -19.62 1.23
N CYS A 268 -11.13 -18.49 1.51
CA CYS A 268 -12.56 -18.32 1.37
C CYS A 268 -12.92 -17.16 0.43
N ALA A 269 -14.05 -17.27 -0.24
CA ALA A 269 -14.60 -16.22 -1.08
C ALA A 269 -16.13 -16.31 -1.13
N ARG A 270 -16.78 -15.20 -1.48
CA ARG A 270 -18.19 -15.21 -1.87
C ARG A 270 -18.29 -15.59 -3.35
N TYR A 271 -19.05 -16.64 -3.63
CA TYR A 271 -19.24 -17.15 -4.99
C TYR A 271 -20.44 -16.49 -5.67
N GLY A 272 -21.56 -16.39 -4.95
CA GLY A 272 -22.83 -15.90 -5.47
C GLY A 272 -23.66 -15.15 -4.42
N GLY A 273 -24.98 -15.13 -4.60
CA GLY A 273 -25.90 -14.40 -3.71
C GLY A 273 -25.83 -14.91 -2.26
N GLU A 274 -26.10 -16.20 -2.07
CA GLU A 274 -26.07 -16.91 -0.78
C GLU A 274 -24.99 -18.00 -0.72
N GLU A 275 -24.12 -18.03 -1.73
CA GLU A 275 -23.13 -19.07 -1.97
C GLU A 275 -21.71 -18.61 -1.65
N PHE A 276 -20.95 -19.47 -1.00
CA PHE A 276 -19.56 -19.27 -0.64
C PHE A 276 -18.72 -20.41 -1.16
N ILE A 277 -17.44 -20.14 -1.42
CA ILE A 277 -16.48 -21.12 -1.91
C ILE A 277 -15.24 -21.12 -1.03
N LEU A 278 -14.76 -22.32 -0.69
CA LEU A 278 -13.50 -22.53 0.02
C LEU A 278 -12.54 -23.34 -0.84
N CYS A 279 -11.24 -23.06 -0.70
CA CYS A 279 -10.17 -23.97 -1.09
C CYS A 279 -9.43 -24.39 0.17
N ILE A 280 -9.47 -25.69 0.48
CA ILE A 280 -8.90 -26.29 1.68
C ILE A 280 -7.70 -27.14 1.26
N GLU A 281 -6.51 -26.78 1.73
CA GLU A 281 -5.31 -27.60 1.62
C GLU A 281 -5.31 -28.63 2.76
N ALA A 282 -5.42 -29.92 2.43
CA ALA A 282 -5.55 -30.98 3.41
C ALA A 282 -4.96 -32.29 2.88
N SER A 283 -4.45 -33.17 3.73
CA SER A 283 -3.80 -34.41 3.28
C SER A 283 -4.76 -35.38 2.57
N SER A 284 -6.03 -35.39 2.97
CA SER A 284 -7.07 -36.26 2.44
C SER A 284 -8.43 -35.55 2.34
N ILE A 285 -9.36 -36.13 1.58
CA ILE A 285 -10.74 -35.62 1.50
C ILE A 285 -11.45 -35.69 2.86
N SER A 286 -11.07 -36.67 3.70
CA SER A 286 -11.57 -36.80 5.06
C SER A 286 -11.13 -35.63 5.94
N ASP A 287 -9.89 -35.16 5.79
CA ASP A 287 -9.39 -33.99 6.52
C ASP A 287 -10.08 -32.70 6.06
N ALA A 288 -10.31 -32.56 4.75
CA ALA A 288 -11.10 -31.46 4.20
C ALA A 288 -12.56 -31.49 4.69
N TYR A 289 -13.15 -32.68 4.79
CA TYR A 289 -14.48 -32.88 5.39
C TYR A 289 -14.52 -32.40 6.84
N VAL A 290 -13.55 -32.82 7.67
CA VAL A 290 -13.50 -32.42 9.09
C VAL A 290 -13.42 -30.89 9.23
N ALA A 291 -12.60 -30.23 8.42
CA ALA A 291 -12.50 -28.78 8.42
C ALA A 291 -13.82 -28.09 8.02
N ALA A 292 -14.47 -28.57 6.96
CA ALA A 292 -15.75 -28.04 6.49
C ALA A 292 -16.89 -28.29 7.49
N ASP A 293 -16.94 -29.47 8.10
CA ASP A 293 -17.98 -29.84 9.07
C ASP A 293 -17.85 -29.02 10.36
N LEU A 294 -16.62 -28.74 10.80
CA LEU A 294 -16.37 -27.80 11.89
C LEU A 294 -16.93 -26.40 11.58
N ILE A 295 -16.71 -25.88 10.37
CA ILE A 295 -17.26 -24.58 9.94
C ILE A 295 -18.80 -24.63 9.95
N ARG A 296 -19.40 -25.72 9.43
CA ARG A 296 -20.85 -25.94 9.45
C ARG A 296 -21.42 -25.89 10.86
N GLU A 297 -20.83 -26.64 11.81
CA GLU A 297 -21.25 -26.65 13.22
C GLU A 297 -21.16 -25.26 13.86
N LYS A 298 -20.15 -24.48 13.48
CA LYS A 298 -19.92 -23.13 14.03
C LYS A 298 -20.93 -22.13 13.50
N ILE A 299 -21.31 -22.24 12.23
CA ILE A 299 -22.40 -21.45 11.66
C ILE A 299 -23.73 -21.86 12.32
N GLU A 300 -24.01 -23.14 12.41
CA GLU A 300 -25.23 -23.66 13.02
C GLU A 300 -25.43 -23.21 14.48
N SER A 301 -24.35 -23.17 15.26
CA SER A 301 -24.38 -22.74 16.67
C SER A 301 -24.28 -21.22 16.85
N PHE A 302 -24.07 -20.45 15.78
CA PHE A 302 -23.94 -19.00 15.86
C PHE A 302 -25.31 -18.34 16.12
N PRO A 303 -25.40 -17.41 17.10
CA PRO A 303 -26.66 -16.75 17.44
C PRO A 303 -26.97 -15.61 16.46
N PHE A 304 -27.41 -15.95 15.24
CA PHE A 304 -27.78 -14.96 14.23
C PHE A 304 -28.93 -14.05 14.70
N GLN A 305 -28.78 -12.76 14.41
CA GLN A 305 -29.74 -11.72 14.76
C GLN A 305 -30.14 -10.90 13.53
N ASN A 306 -31.37 -10.40 13.52
CA ASN A 306 -31.84 -9.46 12.52
C ASN A 306 -31.27 -8.06 12.78
N ILE A 307 -31.60 -7.09 11.93
CA ILE A 307 -31.13 -5.71 12.07
C ILE A 307 -31.65 -5.01 13.34
N GLU A 308 -32.71 -5.52 13.95
CA GLU A 308 -33.31 -5.01 15.19
C GLU A 308 -32.73 -5.70 16.45
N GLY A 309 -31.83 -6.67 16.27
CA GLY A 309 -31.17 -7.41 17.36
C GLY A 309 -31.95 -8.65 17.84
N GLU A 310 -33.06 -8.98 17.20
CA GLU A 310 -33.87 -10.16 17.52
C GLU A 310 -33.29 -11.42 16.88
N LYS A 311 -33.48 -12.59 17.50
CA LYS A 311 -32.94 -13.85 17.00
C LYS A 311 -33.68 -14.33 15.75
N ILE A 312 -32.94 -14.66 14.68
CA ILE A 312 -33.50 -15.17 13.40
C ILE A 312 -33.88 -16.66 13.48
N GLY A 313 -33.42 -17.37 14.52
CA GLY A 313 -33.55 -18.82 14.64
C GLY A 313 -32.28 -19.54 14.19
N ARG A 314 -32.40 -20.83 13.86
CA ARG A 314 -31.25 -21.65 13.46
C ARG A 314 -30.97 -21.43 11.97
N VAL A 315 -29.81 -20.85 11.67
CA VAL A 315 -29.29 -20.73 10.30
C VAL A 315 -28.28 -21.85 10.10
N THR A 316 -28.43 -22.63 9.03
CA THR A 316 -27.52 -23.74 8.70
C THR A 316 -26.99 -23.59 7.28
N ILE A 317 -25.93 -24.33 6.97
CA ILE A 317 -25.39 -24.41 5.61
C ILE A 317 -25.31 -25.87 5.17
N SER A 318 -25.48 -26.07 3.87
CA SER A 318 -25.11 -27.30 3.19
C SER A 318 -23.76 -27.10 2.50
N VAL A 319 -22.93 -28.16 2.45
CA VAL A 319 -21.58 -28.10 1.87
C VAL A 319 -21.34 -29.28 0.95
N GLY A 320 -20.80 -29.03 -0.23
CA GLY A 320 -20.29 -30.06 -1.15
C GLY A 320 -18.80 -29.92 -1.36
N ILE A 321 -18.04 -31.03 -1.27
CA ILE A 321 -16.59 -31.03 -1.42
C ILE A 321 -16.17 -31.92 -2.59
N ALA A 322 -15.26 -31.40 -3.42
CA ALA A 322 -14.58 -32.15 -4.47
C ALA A 322 -13.08 -31.87 -4.48
N ARG A 323 -12.31 -32.79 -5.05
CA ARG A 323 -10.85 -32.67 -5.14
C ARG A 323 -10.45 -31.70 -6.25
N LEU A 324 -9.43 -30.90 -5.99
CA LEU A 324 -8.75 -30.09 -7.00
C LEU A 324 -7.45 -30.79 -7.40
N GLU A 325 -7.46 -31.48 -8.54
CA GLU A 325 -6.28 -32.22 -9.03
C GLU A 325 -5.19 -31.27 -9.54
N ALA A 326 -5.58 -30.19 -10.24
CA ALA A 326 -4.65 -29.18 -10.73
C ALA A 326 -5.29 -27.78 -10.74
N PRO A 327 -4.49 -26.68 -10.61
CA PRO A 327 -5.02 -25.31 -10.52
C PRO A 327 -5.83 -24.85 -11.74
N ASP A 328 -5.54 -25.38 -12.93
CA ASP A 328 -6.24 -25.12 -14.18
C ASP A 328 -7.60 -25.84 -14.27
N GLN A 329 -7.80 -26.91 -13.50
CA GLN A 329 -9.05 -27.67 -13.40
C GLN A 329 -10.01 -27.10 -12.34
N LEU A 330 -9.82 -25.84 -11.91
CA LEU A 330 -10.65 -25.22 -10.89
C LEU A 330 -12.15 -25.26 -11.23
N ASN A 331 -12.52 -25.01 -12.49
CA ASN A 331 -13.93 -25.00 -12.89
C ASN A 331 -14.54 -26.40 -12.78
N GLU A 332 -13.81 -27.46 -13.18
CA GLU A 332 -14.25 -28.85 -13.06
C GLU A 332 -14.46 -29.25 -11.59
N ALA A 333 -13.54 -28.83 -10.71
CA ALA A 333 -13.66 -29.06 -9.27
C ALA A 333 -14.83 -28.29 -8.64
N ILE A 334 -15.12 -27.07 -9.09
CA ILE A 334 -16.30 -26.30 -8.66
C ILE A 334 -17.59 -27.03 -9.06
N GLU A 335 -17.70 -27.48 -10.32
CA GLU A 335 -18.87 -28.23 -10.79
C GLU A 335 -19.05 -29.54 -10.02
N ALA A 336 -17.96 -30.23 -9.69
CA ALA A 336 -18.00 -31.43 -8.87
C ALA A 336 -18.46 -31.15 -7.43
N ALA A 337 -17.94 -30.08 -6.81
CA ALA A 337 -18.35 -29.65 -5.47
C ALA A 337 -19.83 -29.24 -5.45
N ASP A 338 -20.31 -28.54 -6.49
CA ASP A 338 -21.72 -28.14 -6.62
C ASP A 338 -22.66 -29.36 -6.72
N ARG A 339 -22.28 -30.42 -7.45
CA ARG A 339 -23.04 -31.69 -7.44
C ARG A 339 -23.13 -32.31 -6.05
N GLN A 340 -22.06 -32.24 -5.26
CA GLN A 340 -22.08 -32.73 -3.88
C GLN A 340 -22.93 -31.84 -2.97
N LEU A 341 -22.93 -30.52 -3.19
CA LEU A 341 -23.75 -29.56 -2.46
C LEU A 341 -25.24 -29.80 -2.74
N TYR A 342 -25.61 -30.05 -4.00
CA TYR A 342 -26.97 -30.43 -4.37
C TYR A 342 -27.40 -31.70 -3.61
N THR A 343 -26.56 -32.73 -3.59
CA THR A 343 -26.81 -33.96 -2.82
C THR A 343 -27.02 -33.65 -1.34
N ALA A 344 -26.16 -32.84 -0.71
CA ALA A 344 -26.32 -32.41 0.68
C ALA A 344 -27.68 -31.73 0.94
N LYS A 345 -28.13 -30.87 0.02
CA LYS A 345 -29.46 -30.21 0.11
C LYS A 345 -30.61 -31.21 0.00
N THR A 346 -30.52 -32.20 -0.88
CA THR A 346 -31.58 -33.21 -1.08
C THR A 346 -31.66 -34.24 0.04
N GLU A 347 -30.55 -34.55 0.71
CA GLU A 347 -30.51 -35.54 1.78
C GLU A 347 -30.84 -34.98 3.17
N GLY A 348 -31.36 -33.76 3.25
CA GLY A 348 -31.87 -33.18 4.50
C GLY A 348 -31.12 -31.96 5.00
N ARG A 349 -30.23 -31.36 4.18
CA ARG A 349 -29.51 -30.11 4.49
C ARG A 349 -28.62 -30.21 5.72
N ASN A 350 -28.03 -29.08 6.13
CA ASN A 350 -27.19 -28.96 7.31
C ASN A 350 -26.15 -30.08 7.41
N ARG A 351 -25.44 -30.33 6.31
CA ARG A 351 -24.46 -31.41 6.21
C ARG A 351 -23.38 -31.09 5.20
N VAL A 352 -22.28 -31.79 5.37
CA VAL A 352 -21.20 -31.85 4.40
C VAL A 352 -21.34 -33.14 3.60
N ASN A 353 -21.22 -33.05 2.28
CA ASN A 353 -21.18 -34.20 1.41
C ASN A 353 -19.90 -34.17 0.55
N ILE A 354 -19.34 -35.34 0.28
CA ILE A 354 -18.07 -35.50 -0.43
C ILE A 354 -18.25 -36.40 -1.63
N GLU A 355 -17.47 -36.16 -2.67
CA GLU A 355 -17.40 -37.08 -3.79
C GLU A 355 -16.85 -38.43 -3.34
N LYS A 356 -17.68 -39.47 -3.45
CA LYS A 356 -17.23 -40.85 -3.25
C LYS A 356 -16.31 -41.19 -4.42
N GLY A 357 -15.01 -41.28 -4.15
CA GLY A 357 -14.02 -41.57 -5.18
C GLY A 357 -14.42 -42.81 -5.98
N HIS A 358 -14.43 -42.68 -7.31
CA HIS A 358 -14.28 -43.85 -8.16
C HIS A 358 -12.94 -44.48 -7.77
N SER A 359 -12.99 -45.65 -7.16
CA SER A 359 -11.82 -46.50 -7.08
C SER A 359 -11.31 -46.67 -8.52
N HIS A 360 -10.15 -46.09 -8.83
CA HIS A 360 -9.36 -46.58 -9.94
C HIS A 360 -9.09 -48.05 -9.62
N THR A 361 -9.92 -48.93 -10.17
CA THR A 361 -9.57 -50.32 -10.38
C THR A 361 -8.38 -50.30 -11.32
N ALA A 362 -7.19 -50.32 -10.71
CA ALA A 362 -6.01 -50.83 -11.38
C ALA A 362 -6.37 -52.25 -11.84
N SER A 363 -6.75 -52.36 -13.11
CA SER A 363 -6.82 -53.64 -13.78
C SER A 363 -5.38 -54.11 -13.92
N SER A 364 -5.12 -55.20 -13.19
CA SER A 364 -3.93 -56.05 -13.24
C SER A 364 -3.53 -56.46 -14.65
#